data_AF-A0A8S0PXN7-F1
#
_entry.id   AF-A0A8S0PXN7-F1
#
_cell.length_a   1.000
_cell.length_b   1.000
_cell.length_c   1.000
_cell.angle_alpha   90.00
_cell.angle_beta   90.00
_cell.angle_gamma   90.00
#
_symmetry.space_group_name_H-M   'P 1'
#
loop_
_entity.id
_entity.type
_entity.pdbx_description
1 polymer ?
#
loop_
_entity_poly.entity_id
_entity_poly.type
_entity_poly.pdbx_seq_one_letter_code
_entity_poly.pdbx_strand_id
1 'polypeptide(L)'
;MVLDHLVIQKLNLSGKCTRGPSFSSMHLSYLSSSVELGCSSIRCIAVANFCSAEDDVTFWSRMIKPEAIALKYEAIVPRAARNIKSYSEVNPPENFNKRKKKGAESRERLSKCRKGDSGYSLPVIEGATAQVRGLSYGNLPKRDATHFIRAVKKFGIESRISLIAVDVSGIVEAAPSEAQIELYDALIDGCREADRGEKVDPKGRLLDFFGVPVRADEVLSRVEELQLLAKRVSQYEDPFSLFRALAYLKPATWSKGCGLNQKDDARLLLGAHCHGFGNWEKIRLDEKLGFTKKIAPVELRHHETFLPRAPQLKDRASQLLEMVR
;
A
#
# COMPACT_ATOMS: atom_id res chain seq x y z
N MET A 1 0.77 59.40 -13.79
CA MET A 1 0.86 59.45 -15.27
C MET A 1 0.01 58.33 -15.82
N VAL A 2 -1.08 58.70 -16.51
CA VAL A 2 -1.78 58.00 -17.63
C VAL A 2 -2.18 56.52 -17.37
N LEU A 3 -3.43 56.24 -16.94
CA LEU A 3 -4.70 56.10 -17.70
C LEU A 3 -4.96 54.69 -18.24
N ASP A 4 -6.22 54.31 -18.06
CA ASP A 4 -6.94 53.12 -18.50
C ASP A 4 -6.88 52.84 -20.01
N HIS A 5 -6.98 51.57 -20.40
CA HIS A 5 -8.10 51.00 -21.18
C HIS A 5 -7.73 49.71 -21.95
N LEU A 6 -8.47 48.67 -21.58
CA LEU A 6 -9.00 47.55 -22.37
C LEU A 6 -9.11 47.78 -23.91
N VAL A 7 -8.56 46.89 -24.75
CA VAL A 7 -9.21 46.47 -26.02
C VAL A 7 -8.82 45.02 -26.36
N ILE A 8 -9.87 44.23 -26.61
CA ILE A 8 -9.95 42.84 -27.07
C ILE A 8 -9.46 42.70 -28.52
N GLN A 9 -8.80 41.61 -28.88
CA GLN A 9 -9.01 40.98 -30.19
C GLN A 9 -8.73 39.47 -30.18
N LYS A 10 -9.82 38.68 -30.25
CA LYS A 10 -9.84 37.33 -30.80
C LYS A 10 -9.35 37.40 -32.26
N LEU A 11 -8.40 36.58 -32.68
CA LEU A 11 -8.35 36.09 -34.06
C LEU A 11 -7.71 34.70 -34.16
N ASN A 12 -8.27 33.94 -35.09
CA ASN A 12 -8.13 32.50 -35.33
C ASN A 12 -6.82 32.11 -36.03
N LEU A 13 -6.49 30.82 -35.85
CA LEU A 13 -5.98 29.85 -36.84
C LEU A 13 -5.47 30.42 -38.18
N SER A 14 -4.16 30.37 -38.39
CA SER A 14 -3.59 29.86 -39.65
C SER A 14 -2.11 29.53 -39.45
N GLY A 15 -1.75 28.28 -39.75
CA GLY A 15 -0.36 27.87 -39.83
C GLY A 15 0.33 28.54 -41.01
N LYS A 16 1.61 28.87 -40.82
CA LYS A 16 2.68 28.75 -41.81
C LYS A 16 4.01 29.15 -41.17
N CYS A 17 4.95 28.20 -41.18
CA CYS A 17 6.37 28.46 -41.01
C CYS A 17 6.92 29.21 -42.23
N THR A 18 7.71 30.25 -41.99
CA THR A 18 8.63 30.80 -43.00
C THR A 18 10.00 31.02 -42.35
N ARG A 19 11.04 30.47 -42.99
CA ARG A 19 12.45 30.54 -42.58
C ARG A 19 13.12 31.83 -43.09
N GLY A 20 13.96 32.41 -42.22
CA GLY A 20 15.20 33.15 -42.53
C GLY A 20 15.09 34.67 -42.75
N PRO A 21 16.21 35.44 -42.71
CA PRO A 21 17.60 34.97 -42.64
C PRO A 21 18.53 35.67 -41.61
N SER A 22 19.66 34.98 -41.36
CA SER A 22 21.03 35.43 -41.04
C SER A 22 21.27 36.78 -40.36
N PHE A 23 21.96 36.75 -39.21
CA PHE A 23 22.88 37.84 -38.83
C PHE A 23 24.24 37.30 -38.38
N SER A 24 25.24 38.08 -38.76
CA SER A 24 26.65 37.76 -38.86
C SER A 24 27.35 37.62 -37.51
N SER A 25 28.33 36.72 -37.49
CA SER A 25 29.38 36.56 -36.50
C SER A 25 30.09 37.90 -36.23
N MET A 26 30.15 38.31 -34.96
CA MET A 26 31.17 39.23 -34.47
C MET A 26 31.96 38.56 -33.35
N HIS A 27 33.25 38.53 -33.61
CA HIS A 27 34.35 38.02 -32.82
C HIS A 27 34.58 38.97 -31.62
N LEU A 28 34.57 38.45 -30.39
CA LEU A 28 35.16 39.16 -29.25
C LEU A 28 35.99 38.20 -28.40
N SER A 29 37.21 38.66 -28.21
CA SER A 29 38.41 38.02 -27.70
C SER A 29 38.37 37.70 -26.21
N TYR A 30 39.00 36.56 -25.90
CA TYR A 30 39.80 36.25 -24.71
C TYR A 30 40.05 37.40 -23.72
N LEU A 31 39.62 37.20 -22.47
CA LEU A 31 40.45 37.53 -21.31
C LEU A 31 40.39 36.36 -20.32
N SER A 32 41.56 35.77 -20.14
CA SER A 32 41.89 34.75 -19.15
C SER A 32 41.96 35.40 -17.76
N SER A 33 41.32 34.80 -16.78
CA SER A 33 41.74 34.96 -15.38
C SER A 33 41.53 33.62 -14.68
N SER A 34 42.66 32.96 -14.42
CA SER A 34 42.78 31.75 -13.62
C SER A 34 42.62 32.09 -12.15
N VAL A 35 41.70 31.40 -11.47
CA VAL A 35 41.82 31.11 -10.04
C VAL A 35 41.43 29.63 -9.84
N GLU A 36 42.46 28.80 -9.76
CA GLU A 36 42.52 27.52 -9.03
C GLU A 36 42.24 27.78 -7.54
N LEU A 37 41.65 26.94 -6.69
CA LEU A 37 41.45 25.49 -6.56
C LEU A 37 40.45 25.31 -5.40
N GLY A 38 39.66 24.24 -5.38
CA GLY A 38 38.85 23.89 -4.20
C GLY A 38 37.86 22.76 -4.40
N CYS A 39 38.39 21.55 -4.64
CA CYS A 39 37.61 20.33 -4.87
C CYS A 39 36.73 19.97 -3.64
N SER A 40 35.41 19.90 -3.83
CA SER A 40 34.54 19.02 -3.02
C SER A 40 33.36 18.49 -3.85
N SER A 41 33.56 17.28 -4.36
CA SER A 41 32.57 16.24 -4.71
C SER A 41 31.16 16.70 -5.14
N ILE A 42 31.03 17.16 -6.40
CA ILE A 42 29.75 17.09 -7.12
C ILE A 42 29.94 16.07 -8.24
N ARG A 43 29.14 15.00 -8.18
CA ARG A 43 29.05 13.96 -9.20
C ARG A 43 28.77 14.62 -10.55
N CYS A 44 29.67 14.44 -11.50
CA CYS A 44 29.48 14.84 -12.88
C CYS A 44 28.23 14.13 -13.42
N ILE A 45 27.18 14.89 -13.70
CA ILE A 45 26.04 14.40 -14.46
C ILE A 45 26.54 14.25 -15.90
N ALA A 46 26.79 13.02 -16.32
CA ALA A 46 27.07 12.71 -17.72
C ALA A 46 25.79 12.94 -18.52
N VAL A 47 25.60 14.17 -19.01
CA VAL A 47 24.58 14.48 -20.01
C VAL A 47 25.12 13.93 -21.33
N ALA A 48 24.50 12.86 -21.82
CA ALA A 48 24.81 12.33 -23.14
C ALA A 48 24.42 13.38 -24.19
N ASN A 49 25.41 13.89 -24.92
CA ASN A 49 25.20 14.74 -26.07
C ASN A 49 24.72 13.85 -27.23
N PHE A 50 23.43 13.85 -27.53
CA PHE A 50 22.89 13.13 -28.68
C PHE A 50 23.27 13.89 -29.96
N CYS A 51 24.28 13.38 -30.67
CA CYS A 51 24.63 13.85 -32.01
C CYS A 51 23.75 13.08 -33.02
N SER A 52 22.81 13.76 -33.68
CA SER A 52 21.81 13.15 -34.56
C SER A 52 22.34 12.79 -35.95
N ALA A 53 23.58 12.31 -36.05
CA ALA A 53 24.24 11.99 -37.31
C ALA A 53 24.54 10.49 -37.49
N GLU A 54 24.22 9.65 -36.50
CA GLU A 54 24.35 8.19 -36.61
C GLU A 54 23.01 7.58 -37.05
N ASP A 55 23.06 6.76 -38.10
CA ASP A 55 21.92 6.00 -38.63
C ASP A 55 21.46 4.97 -37.58
N ASP A 56 20.15 4.85 -37.33
CA ASP A 56 19.59 4.05 -36.23
C ASP A 56 20.09 2.58 -36.29
N VAL A 57 20.34 2.07 -37.50
CA VAL A 57 20.82 0.71 -37.74
C VAL A 57 22.20 0.47 -37.11
N THR A 58 23.15 1.39 -37.30
CA THR A 58 24.51 1.22 -36.76
C THR A 58 24.53 1.38 -35.24
N PHE A 59 23.67 2.25 -34.70
CA PHE A 59 23.46 2.39 -33.26
C PHE A 59 22.95 1.08 -32.63
N TRP A 60 21.89 0.48 -33.19
CA TRP A 60 21.35 -0.78 -32.67
C TRP A 60 22.30 -1.96 -32.85
N SER A 61 23.06 -2.03 -33.95
CA SER A 61 24.07 -3.07 -34.16
C SER A 61 25.25 -2.99 -33.19
N ARG A 62 25.60 -1.80 -32.69
CA ARG A 62 26.66 -1.63 -31.69
C ARG A 62 26.18 -1.99 -30.28
N MET A 63 24.93 -1.64 -29.96
CA MET A 63 24.31 -1.90 -28.65
C MET A 63 23.91 -3.37 -28.47
N ILE A 64 23.49 -4.04 -29.54
CA ILE A 64 23.05 -5.44 -29.51
C ILE A 64 24.18 -6.30 -30.04
N LYS A 65 24.98 -6.89 -29.13
CA LYS A 65 26.03 -7.84 -29.51
C LYS A 65 25.42 -9.06 -30.24
N PRO A 66 26.02 -9.55 -31.33
CA PRO A 66 25.45 -10.65 -32.13
C PRO A 66 25.25 -11.96 -31.34
N GLU A 67 26.02 -12.18 -30.28
CA GLU A 67 25.83 -13.28 -29.32
C GLU A 67 24.46 -13.24 -28.61
N ALA A 68 23.91 -12.04 -28.37
CA ALA A 68 22.61 -11.87 -27.74
C ALA A 68 21.44 -12.20 -28.68
N ILE A 69 21.69 -12.26 -29.99
CA ILE A 69 20.69 -12.64 -31.01
C ILE A 69 20.57 -14.17 -31.08
N ALA A 70 21.69 -14.90 -30.96
CA ALA A 70 21.68 -16.37 -30.94
C ALA A 70 20.87 -16.94 -29.75
N LEU A 71 20.99 -16.33 -28.57
CA LEU A 71 20.21 -16.70 -27.38
C LEU A 71 18.70 -16.41 -27.51
N LYS A 72 18.30 -15.44 -28.35
CA LYS A 72 16.88 -15.14 -28.58
C LYS A 72 16.20 -16.17 -29.46
N TYR A 73 16.86 -16.70 -30.49
CA TYR A 73 16.25 -17.72 -31.34
C TYR A 73 15.98 -19.04 -30.59
N GLU A 74 16.82 -19.40 -29.62
CA GLU A 74 16.62 -20.58 -28.76
C GLU A 74 15.49 -20.39 -27.73
N ALA A 75 15.27 -19.14 -27.28
CA ALA A 75 14.22 -18.78 -26.33
C ALA A 75 12.81 -18.64 -26.96
N ILE A 76 12.71 -18.56 -28.31
CA ILE A 76 11.44 -18.48 -29.04
C ILE A 76 10.84 -19.87 -29.32
N VAL A 77 11.63 -20.94 -29.15
CA VAL A 77 11.14 -22.32 -29.31
C VAL A 77 10.20 -22.69 -28.14
N PRO A 78 9.08 -23.41 -28.39
CA PRO A 78 8.20 -23.92 -27.33
C PRO A 78 8.98 -24.64 -26.23
N ARG A 79 8.59 -24.42 -24.97
CA ARG A 79 9.32 -24.90 -23.77
C ARG A 79 9.67 -26.39 -23.77
N ALA A 80 8.94 -27.22 -24.51
CA ALA A 80 9.15 -28.67 -24.60
C ALA A 80 10.44 -29.08 -25.34
N ALA A 81 11.06 -28.21 -26.14
CA ALA A 81 12.27 -28.51 -26.90
C ALA A 81 13.55 -27.87 -26.33
N ARG A 82 13.47 -27.20 -25.16
CA ARG A 82 14.63 -26.58 -24.54
C ARG A 82 15.44 -27.62 -23.79
N ASN A 83 16.58 -28.02 -24.37
CA ASN A 83 17.56 -28.90 -23.71
C ASN A 83 18.45 -28.05 -22.79
N ILE A 84 18.00 -27.83 -21.55
CA ILE A 84 18.83 -27.24 -20.51
C ILE A 84 19.46 -28.40 -19.73
N LYS A 85 20.74 -28.68 -19.97
CA LYS A 85 21.56 -29.51 -19.07
C LYS A 85 21.78 -28.74 -17.77
N SER A 86 20.85 -28.93 -16.82
CA SER A 86 21.00 -28.44 -15.45
C SER A 86 21.94 -29.37 -14.67
N TYR A 87 22.81 -28.73 -13.90
CA TYR A 87 23.83 -29.24 -12.98
C TYR A 87 23.43 -30.54 -12.25
N SER A 88 24.30 -31.55 -12.29
CA SER A 88 24.11 -32.84 -11.62
C SER A 88 24.44 -32.76 -10.13
N GLU A 89 23.43 -32.82 -9.26
CA GLU A 89 23.61 -33.28 -7.88
C GLU A 89 23.38 -34.80 -7.80
N VAL A 90 24.36 -35.47 -7.18
CA VAL A 90 24.46 -36.92 -7.01
C VAL A 90 23.38 -37.40 -6.03
N ASN A 91 22.44 -38.22 -6.49
CA ASN A 91 21.57 -39.02 -5.62
C ASN A 91 22.09 -40.46 -5.56
N PRO A 92 22.26 -41.07 -4.36
CA PRO A 92 22.60 -42.48 -4.19
C PRO A 92 21.41 -43.42 -4.50
N PRO A 93 21.65 -44.73 -4.72
CA PRO A 93 20.81 -45.55 -5.59
C PRO A 93 19.61 -46.22 -4.92
N GLU A 94 18.56 -46.33 -5.75
CA GLU A 94 17.63 -47.44 -5.97
C GLU A 94 17.27 -48.39 -4.82
N ASN A 95 15.94 -48.56 -4.63
CA ASN A 95 15.35 -49.89 -4.78
C ASN A 95 13.89 -49.81 -5.24
N PHE A 96 13.66 -50.29 -6.46
CA PHE A 96 12.34 -50.55 -7.03
C PHE A 96 11.82 -51.89 -6.49
N ASN A 97 10.54 -51.93 -6.10
CA ASN A 97 9.75 -53.16 -6.22
C ASN A 97 8.33 -52.83 -6.68
N LYS A 98 8.05 -53.18 -7.94
CA LYS A 98 6.72 -53.16 -8.56
C LYS A 98 5.93 -54.40 -8.14
N ARG A 99 4.67 -54.26 -7.72
CA ARG A 99 3.66 -55.31 -8.00
C ARG A 99 2.21 -54.80 -7.96
N LYS A 100 1.58 -54.92 -9.14
CA LYS A 100 0.17 -55.28 -9.49
C LYS A 100 -0.98 -54.69 -8.64
N LYS A 101 -1.91 -53.89 -9.20
CA LYS A 101 -2.96 -54.18 -10.21
C LYS A 101 -4.26 -54.76 -9.61
N LYS A 102 -5.39 -54.13 -10.00
CA LYS A 102 -6.84 -54.45 -9.85
C LYS A 102 -7.46 -54.04 -8.50
N GLY A 103 -8.66 -53.48 -8.43
CA GLY A 103 -9.70 -53.22 -9.43
C GLY A 103 -10.84 -52.40 -8.81
N ALA A 104 -11.71 -51.86 -9.67
CA ALA A 104 -12.95 -51.20 -9.31
C ALA A 104 -14.02 -52.23 -8.92
N GLU A 105 -14.85 -51.95 -7.91
CA GLU A 105 -16.30 -51.82 -8.08
C GLU A 105 -17.03 -51.35 -6.82
N SER A 106 -18.17 -50.74 -7.08
CA SER A 106 -19.15 -50.05 -6.25
C SER A 106 -20.09 -50.96 -5.43
N ARG A 107 -20.55 -50.48 -4.25
CA ARG A 107 -21.90 -50.80 -3.73
C ARG A 107 -22.46 -49.75 -2.76
N GLU A 108 -23.36 -48.94 -3.31
CA GLU A 108 -24.73 -48.62 -2.86
C GLU A 108 -25.08 -48.34 -1.37
N ARG A 109 -25.48 -47.07 -1.15
CA ARG A 109 -26.53 -46.50 -0.28
C ARG A 109 -26.85 -47.18 1.07
N LEU A 110 -26.59 -46.43 2.15
CA LEU A 110 -27.50 -46.34 3.29
C LEU A 110 -27.42 -44.95 3.94
N SER A 111 -28.53 -44.23 3.86
CA SER A 111 -28.79 -42.99 4.57
C SER A 111 -28.84 -43.25 6.08
N LYS A 112 -27.96 -42.59 6.83
CA LYS A 112 -28.17 -42.31 8.24
C LYS A 112 -27.56 -40.95 8.55
N CYS A 113 -28.43 -39.93 8.62
CA CYS A 113 -28.12 -38.65 9.23
C CYS A 113 -27.59 -38.94 10.64
N ARG A 114 -26.30 -38.70 10.86
CA ARG A 114 -25.69 -38.67 12.19
C ARG A 114 -25.02 -37.32 12.31
N LYS A 115 -25.41 -36.59 13.37
CA LYS A 115 -24.69 -35.45 13.96
C LYS A 115 -23.19 -35.62 13.75
N GLY A 116 -22.65 -34.84 12.83
CA GLY A 116 -21.22 -34.74 12.59
C GLY A 116 -20.70 -33.56 13.36
N ASP A 117 -20.23 -33.82 14.57
CA ASP A 117 -19.28 -32.97 15.27
C ASP A 117 -18.01 -32.93 14.41
N SER A 118 -17.99 -31.98 13.47
CA SER A 118 -17.00 -31.90 12.41
C SER A 118 -15.83 -31.07 12.91
N GLY A 119 -15.05 -31.68 13.79
CA GLY A 119 -13.75 -31.20 14.27
C GLY A 119 -12.69 -31.17 13.16
N TYR A 120 -12.92 -30.40 12.10
CA TYR A 120 -11.83 -29.94 11.23
C TYR A 120 -11.11 -28.84 11.99
N SER A 121 -10.09 -29.21 12.78
CA SER A 121 -9.14 -28.20 13.22
C SER A 121 -8.50 -27.61 11.97
N LEU A 122 -8.61 -26.29 11.82
CA LEU A 122 -7.92 -25.60 10.74
C LEU A 122 -6.42 -25.84 10.93
N PRO A 123 -5.67 -26.16 9.85
CA PRO A 123 -4.22 -26.32 9.94
C PRO A 123 -3.61 -25.11 10.65
N VAL A 124 -2.82 -25.36 11.69
CA VAL A 124 -2.12 -24.32 12.45
C VAL A 124 -1.23 -23.55 11.48
N ILE A 125 -1.31 -22.22 11.51
CA ILE A 125 -0.44 -21.40 10.69
C ILE A 125 1.00 -21.53 11.20
N GLU A 126 1.89 -21.97 10.31
CA GLU A 126 3.32 -22.06 10.59
C GLU A 126 3.88 -20.68 10.99
N GLY A 127 4.56 -20.64 12.14
CA GLY A 127 5.12 -19.40 12.71
C GLY A 127 4.18 -18.62 13.63
N ALA A 128 2.91 -19.03 13.79
CA ALA A 128 2.01 -18.41 14.76
C ALA A 128 2.33 -18.85 16.20
N THR A 129 2.50 -17.88 17.10
CA THR A 129 2.82 -18.10 18.52
C THR A 129 1.57 -18.19 19.39
N ALA A 130 0.44 -17.62 18.94
CA ALA A 130 -0.87 -17.70 19.59
C ALA A 130 -1.97 -18.03 18.58
N GLN A 131 -3.12 -18.49 19.08
CA GLN A 131 -4.25 -18.92 18.24
C GLN A 131 -5.59 -18.51 18.86
N VAL A 132 -6.52 -18.03 18.04
CA VAL A 132 -7.91 -17.74 18.40
C VAL A 132 -8.81 -18.45 17.40
N ARG A 133 -9.62 -19.40 17.85
CA ARG A 133 -10.39 -20.32 16.99
C ARG A 133 -11.86 -20.45 17.34
N GLY A 134 -12.30 -19.92 18.48
CA GLY A 134 -13.65 -20.06 18.98
C GLY A 134 -14.18 -18.75 19.56
N LEU A 135 -15.49 -18.60 19.49
CA LEU A 135 -16.27 -17.51 20.09
C LEU A 135 -17.53 -18.13 20.70
N SER A 136 -18.07 -17.56 21.77
CA SER A 136 -19.34 -18.02 22.35
C SER A 136 -20.49 -18.01 21.34
N TYR A 137 -20.50 -17.05 20.41
CA TYR A 137 -21.53 -16.88 19.37
C TYR A 137 -21.30 -17.72 18.10
N GLY A 138 -20.33 -18.64 18.12
CA GLY A 138 -20.09 -19.59 17.03
C GLY A 138 -18.76 -19.37 16.32
N ASN A 139 -18.71 -19.76 15.03
CA ASN A 139 -17.47 -19.70 14.25
C ASN A 139 -17.45 -18.46 13.33
N LEU A 140 -16.28 -17.83 13.21
CA LEU A 140 -16.07 -16.69 12.32
C LEU A 140 -15.38 -17.16 11.02
N PRO A 141 -16.00 -16.99 9.84
CA PRO A 141 -15.36 -17.37 8.59
C PRO A 141 -14.15 -16.49 8.29
N LYS A 142 -13.13 -17.04 7.60
CA LYS A 142 -11.87 -16.35 7.27
C LYS A 142 -12.06 -14.98 6.61
N ARG A 143 -13.09 -14.84 5.77
CA ARG A 143 -13.46 -13.56 5.12
C ARG A 143 -13.79 -12.50 6.17
N ASP A 144 -14.68 -12.83 7.10
CA ASP A 144 -15.16 -11.90 8.11
C ASP A 144 -14.08 -11.64 9.15
N ALA A 145 -13.26 -12.65 9.50
CA ALA A 145 -12.06 -12.47 10.32
C ALA A 145 -11.09 -11.46 9.68
N THR A 146 -10.83 -11.58 8.37
CA THR A 146 -9.97 -10.64 7.64
C THR A 146 -10.54 -9.22 7.65
N HIS A 147 -11.86 -9.08 7.47
CA HIS A 147 -12.53 -7.78 7.54
C HIS A 147 -12.51 -7.20 8.94
N PHE A 148 -12.73 -8.03 9.96
CA PHE A 148 -12.69 -7.64 11.36
C PHE A 148 -11.33 -7.08 11.76
N ILE A 149 -10.24 -7.76 11.41
CA ILE A 149 -8.87 -7.26 11.63
C ILE A 149 -8.67 -5.88 10.99
N ARG A 150 -9.17 -5.67 9.76
CA ARG A 150 -9.09 -4.36 9.07
C ARG A 150 -9.93 -3.29 9.75
N ALA A 151 -11.14 -3.62 10.20
CA ALA A 151 -12.03 -2.70 10.89
C ALA A 151 -11.48 -2.31 12.27
N VAL A 152 -10.85 -3.25 12.99
CA VAL A 152 -10.12 -2.98 14.23
C VAL A 152 -8.96 -2.01 13.99
N LYS A 153 -8.15 -2.21 12.94
CA LYS A 153 -7.08 -1.25 12.56
C LYS A 153 -7.62 0.12 12.09
N LYS A 154 -8.92 0.23 11.82
CA LYS A 154 -9.61 1.44 11.37
C LYS A 154 -10.19 2.24 12.54
N PHE A 155 -10.83 1.58 13.51
CA PHE A 155 -11.54 2.24 14.62
C PHE A 155 -10.88 2.04 15.99
N GLY A 156 -10.18 0.93 16.21
CA GLY A 156 -9.21 0.66 17.28
C GLY A 156 -9.62 0.84 18.74
N ILE A 157 -10.85 1.23 19.02
CA ILE A 157 -11.30 1.64 20.35
C ILE A 157 -12.48 0.78 20.74
N GLU A 158 -12.45 0.23 21.96
CA GLU A 158 -13.48 -0.66 22.50
C GLU A 158 -14.86 0.02 22.52
N SER A 159 -14.95 1.29 22.90
CA SER A 159 -16.20 2.06 22.84
C SER A 159 -16.79 2.23 21.43
N ARG A 160 -16.06 1.82 20.39
CA ARG A 160 -16.46 1.89 18.97
C ARG A 160 -16.63 0.52 18.33
N ILE A 161 -16.74 -0.54 19.12
CA ILE A 161 -17.03 -1.90 18.63
C ILE A 161 -18.29 -1.92 17.77
N SER A 162 -19.31 -1.13 18.09
CA SER A 162 -20.51 -0.98 17.26
C SER A 162 -20.20 -0.50 15.83
N LEU A 163 -19.25 0.44 15.66
CA LEU A 163 -18.80 0.90 14.34
C LEU A 163 -17.98 -0.16 13.61
N ILE A 164 -17.18 -0.95 14.35
CA ILE A 164 -16.43 -2.09 13.81
C ILE A 164 -17.41 -3.13 13.26
N ALA A 165 -18.44 -3.48 14.02
CA ALA A 165 -19.44 -4.47 13.62
C ALA A 165 -20.17 -4.06 12.34
N VAL A 166 -20.61 -2.80 12.24
CA VAL A 166 -21.24 -2.25 11.03
C VAL A 166 -20.29 -2.26 9.82
N ASP A 167 -19.00 -1.92 9.99
CA ASP A 167 -18.00 -1.89 8.90
C ASP A 167 -17.65 -3.29 8.38
N VAL A 168 -17.71 -4.31 9.24
CA VAL A 168 -17.53 -5.72 8.85
C VAL A 168 -18.80 -6.28 8.20
N SER A 169 -19.96 -5.87 8.72
CA SER A 169 -21.30 -6.35 8.38
C SER A 169 -21.48 -7.86 8.60
N GLY A 170 -22.67 -8.40 8.31
CA GLY A 170 -22.91 -9.84 8.30
C GLY A 170 -22.96 -10.48 9.69
N ILE A 171 -22.19 -11.54 9.91
CA ILE A 171 -22.26 -12.33 11.16
C ILE A 171 -21.84 -11.50 12.38
N VAL A 172 -20.86 -10.61 12.22
CA VAL A 172 -20.36 -9.76 13.30
C VAL A 172 -21.39 -8.70 13.68
N GLU A 173 -22.05 -8.09 12.70
CA GLU A 173 -23.12 -7.09 12.93
C GLU A 173 -24.38 -7.73 13.53
N ALA A 174 -24.72 -8.95 13.11
CA ALA A 174 -25.85 -9.70 13.65
C ALA A 174 -25.59 -10.32 15.04
N ALA A 175 -24.35 -10.29 15.53
CA ALA A 175 -23.99 -10.80 16.84
C ALA A 175 -24.46 -9.85 17.96
N PRO A 176 -24.84 -10.37 19.13
CA PRO A 176 -25.15 -9.53 20.29
C PRO A 176 -23.90 -8.75 20.72
N SER A 177 -24.10 -7.60 21.36
CA SER A 177 -23.02 -6.69 21.78
C SER A 177 -21.95 -7.41 22.60
N GLU A 178 -22.34 -8.33 23.47
CA GLU A 178 -21.43 -9.12 24.31
C GLU A 178 -20.48 -9.99 23.47
N ALA A 179 -20.98 -10.59 22.39
CA ALA A 179 -20.16 -11.39 21.47
C ALA A 179 -19.25 -10.54 20.59
N GLN A 180 -19.67 -9.31 20.25
CA GLN A 180 -18.81 -8.36 19.53
C GLN A 180 -17.64 -7.91 20.42
N ILE A 181 -17.90 -7.70 21.72
CA ILE A 181 -16.87 -7.38 22.73
C ILE A 181 -15.92 -8.56 22.92
N GLU A 182 -16.45 -9.77 23.13
CA GLU A 182 -15.63 -10.98 23.25
C GLU A 182 -14.72 -11.17 22.02
N LEU A 183 -15.23 -10.93 20.81
CA LEU A 183 -14.44 -11.06 19.59
C LEU A 183 -13.32 -10.02 19.51
N TYR A 184 -13.60 -8.78 19.94
CA TYR A 184 -12.61 -7.72 20.02
C TYR A 184 -11.51 -8.07 21.04
N ASP A 185 -11.90 -8.46 22.26
CA ASP A 185 -10.97 -8.84 23.32
C ASP A 185 -10.13 -10.04 22.91
N ALA A 186 -10.74 -11.07 22.31
CA ALA A 186 -10.02 -12.25 21.81
C ALA A 186 -8.94 -11.88 20.78
N LEU A 187 -9.21 -10.92 19.89
CA LEU A 187 -8.19 -10.44 18.95
C LEU A 187 -7.06 -9.70 19.66
N ILE A 188 -7.39 -8.76 20.56
CA ILE A 188 -6.40 -7.94 21.26
C ILE A 188 -5.54 -8.80 22.18
N ASP A 189 -6.14 -9.66 22.99
CA ASP A 189 -5.44 -10.56 23.90
C ASP A 189 -4.63 -11.62 23.16
N GLY A 190 -5.17 -12.15 22.06
CA GLY A 190 -4.42 -13.04 21.16
C GLY A 190 -3.17 -12.36 20.57
N CYS A 191 -3.28 -11.08 20.20
CA CYS A 191 -2.11 -10.31 19.75
C CYS A 191 -1.11 -10.07 20.89
N ARG A 192 -1.57 -9.73 22.11
CA ARG A 192 -0.67 -9.55 23.27
C ARG A 192 0.06 -10.85 23.61
N GLU A 193 -0.63 -11.98 23.55
CA GLU A 193 -0.02 -13.29 23.79
C GLU A 193 1.00 -13.64 22.71
N ALA A 194 0.66 -13.39 21.44
CA ALA A 194 1.61 -13.58 20.34
C ALA A 194 2.86 -12.69 20.51
N ASP A 195 2.69 -11.46 21.01
CA ASP A 195 3.76 -10.49 21.19
C ASP A 195 4.70 -10.83 22.38
N ARG A 196 4.18 -11.48 23.43
CA ARG A 196 4.97 -11.99 24.56
C ARG A 196 5.89 -13.15 24.19
N GLY A 197 5.64 -13.81 23.06
CA GLY A 197 6.45 -14.94 22.60
C GLY A 197 7.92 -14.57 22.43
N GLU A 198 8.82 -15.34 23.06
CA GLU A 198 10.28 -15.17 22.94
C GLU A 198 10.78 -15.51 21.52
N LYS A 199 10.04 -16.34 20.78
CA LYS A 199 10.40 -16.73 19.41
C LYS A 199 9.98 -15.65 18.42
N VAL A 200 10.96 -14.91 17.93
CA VAL A 200 10.79 -14.01 16.79
C VAL A 200 11.05 -14.82 15.52
N ASP A 201 9.99 -15.16 14.80
CA ASP A 201 10.10 -15.68 13.43
C ASP A 201 10.57 -14.54 12.49
N PRO A 202 11.34 -14.81 11.42
CA PRO A 202 11.67 -13.79 10.42
C PRO A 202 10.43 -13.11 9.79
N LYS A 203 9.25 -13.75 9.83
CA LYS A 203 7.96 -13.17 9.40
C LYS A 203 7.29 -12.30 10.47
N GLY A 204 7.88 -12.16 11.65
CA GLY A 204 7.37 -11.41 12.80
C GLY A 204 6.54 -12.25 13.76
N ARG A 205 6.02 -11.61 14.82
CA ARG A 205 5.16 -12.27 15.81
C ARG A 205 3.73 -12.39 15.28
N LEU A 206 3.32 -13.62 14.96
CA LEU A 206 2.05 -13.91 14.29
C LEU A 206 1.02 -14.52 15.25
N LEU A 207 -0.21 -14.01 15.17
CA LEU A 207 -1.41 -14.62 15.72
C LEU A 207 -2.15 -15.37 14.60
N ASP A 208 -2.62 -16.59 14.86
CA ASP A 208 -3.58 -17.28 14.02
C ASP A 208 -5.02 -16.93 14.46
N PHE A 209 -5.62 -15.95 13.80
CA PHE A 209 -6.98 -15.47 14.11
C PHE A 209 -7.98 -16.10 13.14
N PHE A 210 -8.70 -17.13 13.58
CA PHE A 210 -9.65 -17.92 12.76
C PHE A 210 -9.06 -18.39 11.42
N GLY A 211 -7.75 -18.64 11.35
CA GLY A 211 -7.07 -19.15 10.16
C GLY A 211 -6.59 -18.06 9.23
N VAL A 212 -6.54 -16.82 9.73
CA VAL A 212 -5.93 -15.65 9.12
C VAL A 212 -4.68 -15.28 9.92
N PRO A 213 -3.49 -15.18 9.29
CA PRO A 213 -2.29 -14.72 9.99
C PRO A 213 -2.38 -13.22 10.27
N VAL A 214 -2.09 -12.84 11.51
CA VAL A 214 -2.14 -11.45 11.98
C VAL A 214 -0.79 -11.07 12.57
N ARG A 215 -0.20 -9.97 12.08
CA ARG A 215 0.97 -9.36 12.72
C ARG A 215 0.54 -8.64 13.98
N ALA A 216 0.93 -9.20 15.13
CA ALA A 216 0.46 -8.74 16.44
C ALA A 216 0.90 -7.30 16.74
N ASP A 217 2.17 -7.00 16.50
CA ASP A 217 2.79 -5.69 16.68
C ASP A 217 2.02 -4.59 15.92
N GLU A 218 1.65 -4.83 14.67
CA GLU A 218 0.92 -3.84 13.86
C GLU A 218 -0.49 -3.57 14.34
N VAL A 219 -1.18 -4.59 14.85
CA VAL A 219 -2.54 -4.41 15.39
C VAL A 219 -2.46 -3.65 16.71
N LEU A 220 -1.61 -4.10 17.63
CA LEU A 220 -1.43 -3.46 18.94
C LEU A 220 -0.97 -2.00 18.79
N SER A 221 0.00 -1.74 17.92
CA SER A 221 0.50 -0.40 17.63
C SER A 221 -0.61 0.53 17.14
N ARG A 222 -1.39 0.07 16.18
CA ARG A 222 -2.47 0.88 15.61
C ARG A 222 -3.60 1.14 16.60
N VAL A 223 -3.96 0.14 17.41
CA VAL A 223 -4.97 0.28 18.46
C VAL A 223 -4.53 1.32 19.49
N GLU A 224 -3.28 1.24 19.96
CA GLU A 224 -2.70 2.21 20.89
C GLU A 224 -2.69 3.64 20.31
N GLU A 225 -2.20 3.82 19.08
CA GLU A 225 -2.20 5.11 18.37
C GLU A 225 -3.60 5.74 18.30
N LEU A 226 -4.62 4.94 17.99
CA LEU A 226 -6.01 5.40 17.89
C LEU A 226 -6.62 5.73 19.25
N GLN A 227 -6.27 4.98 20.30
CA GLN A 227 -6.69 5.26 21.68
C GLN A 227 -6.09 6.56 22.20
N LEU A 228 -4.79 6.79 21.97
CA LEU A 228 -4.11 8.03 22.34
C LEU A 228 -4.68 9.23 21.58
N LEU A 229 -4.97 9.07 20.28
CA LEU A 229 -5.64 10.09 19.49
C LEU A 229 -7.02 10.43 20.08
N ALA A 230 -7.82 9.42 20.42
CA ALA A 230 -9.14 9.63 21.00
C ALA A 230 -9.08 10.38 22.34
N LYS A 231 -8.16 9.98 23.22
CA LYS A 231 -7.90 10.65 24.50
C LYS A 231 -7.50 12.11 24.31
N ARG A 232 -6.74 12.42 23.26
CA ARG A 232 -6.34 13.79 22.95
C ARG A 232 -7.50 14.62 22.40
N VAL A 233 -8.29 14.04 21.48
CA VAL A 233 -9.45 14.71 20.89
C VAL A 233 -10.49 15.04 21.96
N SER A 234 -10.71 14.16 22.94
CA SER A 234 -11.68 14.38 24.03
C SER A 234 -11.34 15.52 24.98
N GLN A 235 -10.13 16.10 24.90
CA GLN A 235 -9.74 17.26 25.70
C GLN A 235 -10.29 18.58 25.16
N TYR A 236 -10.86 18.57 23.96
CA TYR A 236 -11.38 19.75 23.29
C TYR A 236 -12.91 19.69 23.23
N GLU A 237 -13.57 20.79 23.60
CA GLU A 237 -15.03 20.94 23.45
C GLU A 237 -15.44 21.04 21.97
N ASP A 238 -14.65 21.78 21.18
CA ASP A 238 -14.77 21.85 19.72
C ASP A 238 -13.46 21.42 19.04
N PRO A 239 -13.26 20.11 18.82
CA PRO A 239 -12.06 19.60 18.17
C PRO A 239 -11.86 20.17 16.75
N PHE A 240 -12.92 20.46 15.99
CA PHE A 240 -12.79 20.91 14.60
C PHE A 240 -12.13 22.29 14.49
N SER A 241 -12.39 23.17 15.45
CA SER A 241 -11.76 24.50 15.51
C SER A 241 -10.43 24.49 16.26
N LEU A 242 -10.30 23.66 17.31
CA LEU A 242 -9.23 23.78 18.30
C LEU A 242 -8.12 22.73 18.19
N PHE A 243 -8.39 21.54 17.66
CA PHE A 243 -7.41 20.46 17.61
C PHE A 243 -6.23 20.83 16.70
N ARG A 244 -5.00 20.52 17.15
CA ARG A 244 -3.76 20.77 16.43
C ARG A 244 -2.86 19.54 16.47
N ALA A 245 -2.17 19.28 15.36
CA ALA A 245 -1.14 18.24 15.29
C ALA A 245 0.01 18.57 16.24
N LEU A 246 0.55 17.54 16.90
CA LEU A 246 1.52 17.66 18.00
C LEU A 246 2.85 18.27 17.59
N ALA A 247 3.37 17.88 16.43
CA ALA A 247 4.65 18.35 15.96
C ALA A 247 4.62 18.62 14.46
N TYR A 248 5.61 19.38 14.02
CA TYR A 248 5.79 19.73 12.62
C TYR A 248 6.29 18.51 11.85
N LEU A 249 5.45 17.97 10.97
CA LEU A 249 5.90 17.05 9.94
C LEU A 249 6.38 17.84 8.73
N LYS A 250 7.58 17.49 8.26
CA LYS A 250 8.10 17.99 6.99
C LYS A 250 7.03 17.83 5.89
N PRO A 251 6.69 18.90 5.15
CA PRO A 251 5.73 18.83 4.06
C PRO A 251 6.16 17.78 3.04
N ALA A 252 5.22 16.92 2.65
CA ALA A 252 5.47 15.95 1.60
C ALA A 252 5.70 16.66 0.26
N THR A 253 6.49 16.06 -0.62
CA THR A 253 6.78 16.65 -1.95
C THR A 253 5.50 16.92 -2.75
N TRP A 254 4.51 16.04 -2.62
CA TRP A 254 3.21 16.15 -3.28
C TRP A 254 2.25 17.13 -2.58
N SER A 255 2.49 17.54 -1.33
CA SER A 255 1.53 18.36 -0.57
C SER A 255 1.44 19.80 -1.08
N LYS A 256 2.51 20.30 -1.71
CA LYS A 256 2.57 21.65 -2.30
C LYS A 256 1.53 21.86 -3.40
N GLY A 257 1.31 20.85 -4.26
CA GLY A 257 0.39 20.95 -5.40
C GLY A 257 -1.09 20.93 -5.01
N CYS A 258 -1.43 20.40 -3.83
CA CYS A 258 -2.81 20.27 -3.34
C CYS A 258 -3.14 21.20 -2.17
N GLY A 259 -2.17 22.01 -1.72
CA GLY A 259 -2.38 22.99 -0.65
C GLY A 259 -2.66 22.37 0.73
N LEU A 260 -2.25 21.11 0.96
CA LEU A 260 -2.31 20.51 2.30
C LEU A 260 -1.23 21.13 3.20
N ASN A 261 -1.69 21.66 4.33
CA ASN A 261 -0.86 22.29 5.35
C ASN A 261 -1.04 21.63 6.73
N GLN A 262 -0.37 22.15 7.76
CA GLN A 262 -0.42 21.59 9.12
C GLN A 262 -1.83 21.62 9.75
N LYS A 263 -2.68 22.60 9.39
CA LYS A 263 -4.09 22.58 9.85
C LYS A 263 -4.83 21.41 9.21
N ASP A 264 -4.51 21.09 7.97
CA ASP A 264 -5.09 19.95 7.28
C ASP A 264 -4.56 18.62 7.83
N ASP A 265 -3.31 18.55 8.31
CA ASP A 265 -2.81 17.37 9.04
C ASP A 265 -3.64 17.11 10.32
N ALA A 266 -3.96 18.17 11.07
CA ALA A 266 -4.84 18.06 12.25
C ALA A 266 -6.24 17.57 11.86
N ARG A 267 -6.81 18.10 10.76
CA ARG A 267 -8.11 17.64 10.22
C ARG A 267 -8.06 16.22 9.69
N LEU A 268 -6.93 15.78 9.15
CA LEU A 268 -6.76 14.40 8.68
C LEU A 268 -6.80 13.41 9.85
N LEU A 269 -6.16 13.76 10.96
CA LEU A 269 -6.26 13.00 12.22
C LEU A 269 -7.69 13.00 12.77
N LEU A 270 -8.37 14.15 12.80
CA LEU A 270 -9.79 14.20 13.18
C LEU A 270 -10.66 13.34 12.26
N GLY A 271 -10.42 13.38 10.95
CA GLY A 271 -11.12 12.54 9.98
C GLY A 271 -10.91 11.06 10.24
N ALA A 272 -9.67 10.63 10.51
CA ALA A 272 -9.37 9.25 10.89
C ALA A 272 -10.06 8.86 12.21
N HIS A 273 -10.15 9.78 13.17
CA HIS A 273 -10.88 9.57 14.41
C HIS A 273 -12.40 9.49 14.18
N CYS A 274 -13.02 10.36 13.41
CA CYS A 274 -14.48 10.38 13.24
C CYS A 274 -14.99 9.29 12.29
N HIS A 275 -14.29 9.08 11.17
CA HIS A 275 -14.75 8.22 10.07
C HIS A 275 -14.01 6.89 9.98
N GLY A 276 -12.95 6.71 10.77
CA GLY A 276 -12.07 5.55 10.73
C GLY A 276 -10.87 5.74 9.81
N PHE A 277 -9.70 5.25 10.24
CA PHE A 277 -8.48 5.30 9.45
C PHE A 277 -8.63 4.55 8.12
N GLY A 278 -8.29 5.19 7.00
CA GLY A 278 -8.41 4.55 5.67
C GLY A 278 -9.74 4.82 4.96
N ASN A 279 -10.76 5.35 5.64
CA ASN A 279 -12.03 5.75 5.02
C ASN A 279 -11.91 7.12 4.34
N TRP A 280 -10.95 7.27 3.42
CA TRP A 280 -10.57 8.53 2.80
C TRP A 280 -11.72 9.22 2.08
N GLU A 281 -12.65 8.47 1.50
CA GLU A 281 -13.81 9.04 0.82
C GLU A 281 -14.80 9.67 1.80
N LYS A 282 -15.11 9.00 2.92
CA LYS A 282 -15.93 9.61 3.99
C LYS A 282 -15.26 10.85 4.56
N ILE A 283 -13.93 10.81 4.75
CA ILE A 283 -13.12 11.96 5.20
C ILE A 283 -13.16 13.10 4.17
N ARG A 284 -13.10 12.80 2.87
CA ARG A 284 -13.14 13.77 1.78
C ARG A 284 -14.49 14.48 1.69
N LEU A 285 -15.57 13.72 1.88
CA LEU A 285 -16.95 14.20 1.78
C LEU A 285 -17.43 14.96 3.02
N ASP A 286 -16.74 14.84 4.15
CA ASP A 286 -17.05 15.64 5.35
C ASP A 286 -16.67 17.11 5.14
N GLU A 287 -17.70 17.95 4.96
CA GLU A 287 -17.54 19.39 4.75
C GLU A 287 -16.80 20.08 5.90
N LYS A 288 -16.94 19.59 7.15
CA LYS A 288 -16.26 20.17 8.32
C LYS A 288 -14.74 19.99 8.25
N LEU A 289 -14.28 18.98 7.52
CA LEU A 289 -12.85 18.71 7.32
C LEU A 289 -12.26 19.47 6.13
N GLY A 290 -13.10 19.97 5.21
CA GLY A 290 -12.67 20.84 4.12
C GLY A 290 -11.78 20.17 3.06
N PHE A 291 -11.93 18.86 2.86
CA PHE A 291 -11.09 18.06 1.96
C PHE A 291 -11.65 17.86 0.55
N THR A 292 -12.90 18.26 0.28
CA THR A 292 -13.62 17.95 -0.96
C THR A 292 -12.85 18.34 -2.23
N LYS A 293 -12.12 19.46 -2.20
CA LYS A 293 -11.29 19.98 -3.31
C LYS A 293 -9.80 19.70 -3.16
N LYS A 294 -9.38 19.03 -2.08
CA LYS A 294 -7.97 18.79 -1.75
C LYS A 294 -7.56 17.33 -1.90
N ILE A 295 -8.49 16.38 -1.71
CA ILE A 295 -8.24 14.94 -1.82
C ILE A 295 -8.83 14.40 -3.12
N ALA A 296 -8.11 13.49 -3.77
CA ALA A 296 -8.58 12.83 -4.98
C ALA A 296 -9.86 12.02 -4.71
N PRO A 297 -10.92 12.12 -5.52
CA PRO A 297 -12.06 11.22 -5.44
C PRO A 297 -11.66 9.78 -5.78
N VAL A 298 -12.38 8.80 -5.26
CA VAL A 298 -12.10 7.38 -5.50
C VAL A 298 -12.31 7.00 -6.97
N GLU A 299 -13.24 7.65 -7.65
CA GLU A 299 -13.59 7.41 -9.05
C GLU A 299 -12.54 7.96 -10.03
N LEU A 300 -11.56 8.73 -9.52
CA LEU A 300 -10.54 9.37 -10.33
C LEU A 300 -9.69 8.34 -11.07
N ARG A 301 -9.67 8.42 -12.41
CA ARG A 301 -9.01 7.41 -13.24
C ARG A 301 -7.51 7.39 -12.97
N HIS A 302 -6.87 6.24 -13.21
CA HIS A 302 -5.45 6.02 -12.92
C HIS A 302 -4.49 6.95 -13.68
N HIS A 303 -4.87 7.42 -14.88
CA HIS A 303 -4.04 8.33 -15.67
C HIS A 303 -4.11 9.79 -15.19
N GLU A 304 -5.07 10.11 -14.32
CA GLU A 304 -5.21 11.45 -13.77
C GLU A 304 -4.19 11.64 -12.64
N THR A 305 -3.52 12.79 -12.62
CA THR A 305 -2.38 13.04 -11.73
C THR A 305 -2.75 13.75 -10.44
N PHE A 306 -4.04 13.91 -10.14
CA PHE A 306 -4.48 14.60 -8.93
C PHE A 306 -4.05 13.82 -7.68
N LEU A 307 -3.49 14.56 -6.73
CA LEU A 307 -2.98 14.07 -5.45
C LEU A 307 -3.53 14.93 -4.31
N PRO A 308 -3.58 14.39 -3.08
CA PRO A 308 -3.21 13.03 -2.70
C PRO A 308 -4.31 12.00 -2.96
N ARG A 309 -3.88 10.76 -3.18
CA ARG A 309 -4.73 9.56 -3.22
C ARG A 309 -4.54 8.74 -1.93
N ALA A 310 -5.24 7.62 -1.85
CA ALA A 310 -5.21 6.73 -0.68
C ALA A 310 -3.80 6.37 -0.18
N PRO A 311 -2.79 6.07 -1.02
CA PRO A 311 -1.44 5.76 -0.53
C PRO A 311 -0.79 6.96 0.18
N GLN A 312 -0.83 8.15 -0.41
CA GLN A 312 -0.25 9.36 0.18
C GLN A 312 -0.93 9.72 1.50
N LEU A 313 -2.26 9.59 1.57
CA LEU A 313 -3.03 9.83 2.80
C LEU A 313 -2.69 8.80 3.88
N LYS A 314 -2.58 7.51 3.51
CA LYS A 314 -2.18 6.45 4.43
C LYS A 314 -0.81 6.71 5.03
N ASP A 315 0.17 7.05 4.20
CA ASP A 315 1.54 7.30 4.66
C ASP A 315 1.58 8.53 5.56
N ARG A 316 0.92 9.63 5.16
CA ARG A 316 0.88 10.87 5.95
C ARG A 316 0.15 10.67 7.29
N ALA A 317 -1.01 10.03 7.28
CA ALA A 317 -1.79 9.77 8.49
C ALA A 317 -1.07 8.80 9.43
N SER A 318 -0.32 7.82 8.91
CA SER A 318 0.46 6.90 9.74
C SER A 318 1.61 7.63 10.46
N GLN A 319 2.34 8.50 9.75
CA GLN A 319 3.37 9.35 10.38
C GLN A 319 2.77 10.28 11.46
N LEU A 320 1.59 10.86 11.18
CA LEU A 320 0.90 11.70 12.16
C LEU A 320 0.47 10.92 13.40
N LEU A 321 -0.03 9.70 13.25
CA LEU A 321 -0.41 8.82 14.36
C LEU A 321 0.79 8.38 15.20
N GLU A 322 1.91 8.07 14.56
CA GLU A 322 3.14 7.71 15.25
C GLU A 322 3.62 8.83 16.18
N MET A 323 3.40 10.09 15.80
CA MET A 323 3.71 11.27 16.62
C MET A 323 2.70 11.55 17.74
N VAL A 324 1.61 10.77 17.82
CA VAL A 324 0.64 10.85 18.93
C VAL A 324 1.11 10.04 20.14
N ARG A 325 2.01 9.08 19.92
CA ARG A 325 2.74 8.39 21.00
C ARG A 325 3.68 9.35 21.71
#